data_AF-A0A089HN02-F1
#
_entry.id   AF-A0A089HN02-F1
#
_cell.length_a   1.000
_cell.length_b   1.000
_cell.length_c   1.000
_cell.angle_alpha   90.00
_cell.angle_beta   90.00
_cell.angle_gamma   90.00
#
_symmetry.space_group_name_H-M   'P 1'
#
loop_
_entity.id
_entity.type
_entity.pdbx_description
1 polymer ?
#
loop_
_entity_poly.entity_id
_entity_poly.type
_entity_poly.pdbx_seq_one_letter_code
_entity_poly.pdbx_strand_id
1 'polypeptide(L)'
;MSRLIKHSQYVPVEALKRLELARQHAGLAEEETQSEENSETQHGDSAREAAEQTCKQMLRDAKEFAEEQVRSASLEAEHIIERAHSEAEEWWRSRREQDEHLTEAVKAEAYSQGYNEGLLQAEEEMKAKLVKVMEEAQAVLLEAYKARDVIIQEAEPFLVELSCDIAEKIVEKQLTVEPAFTIDLIKRNLARKREQGIISLCVNPKQFTFVNAAREELSLAIDSQAELQILPDSTVKDHGCVIRSSLGSVDARIDTQLEEIKKELIRVALDNVGQRNGEGNA
;
A
#
# COMPACT_ATOMS: atom_id res chain seq x y z
N MET A 1 47.54 -12.87 -4.20
CA MET A 1 48.90 -13.17 -4.69
C MET A 1 48.85 -13.34 -6.21
N SER A 2 48.96 -12.25 -6.96
CA SER A 2 49.02 -12.29 -8.44
C SER A 2 50.24 -11.48 -8.87
N ARG A 3 51.23 -12.16 -9.46
CA ARG A 3 52.45 -11.53 -9.99
C ARG A 3 52.17 -11.11 -11.43
N LEU A 4 51.91 -9.81 -11.65
CA LEU A 4 51.98 -9.21 -12.98
C LEU A 4 53.44 -9.14 -13.43
N ILE A 5 53.75 -9.77 -14.56
CA ILE A 5 55.06 -9.67 -15.23
C ILE A 5 55.03 -8.41 -16.11
N LYS A 6 56.02 -7.53 -15.94
CA LYS A 6 56.16 -6.28 -16.72
C LYS A 6 56.53 -6.60 -18.18
N HIS A 7 55.87 -5.92 -19.12
CA HIS A 7 55.93 -6.14 -20.57
C HIS A 7 57.31 -5.83 -21.23
N SER A 8 58.26 -5.26 -20.49
CA SER A 8 59.54 -4.78 -21.04
C SER A 8 60.66 -5.82 -21.16
N GLN A 9 60.40 -7.10 -20.86
CA GLN A 9 61.40 -8.18 -20.89
C GLN A 9 60.96 -9.43 -21.67
N TYR A 10 59.83 -9.38 -22.39
CA TYR A 10 59.38 -10.52 -23.21
C TYR A 10 60.01 -10.46 -24.60
N VAL A 11 61.01 -11.31 -24.84
CA VAL A 11 61.56 -11.55 -26.18
C VAL A 11 60.99 -12.87 -26.70
N PRO A 12 60.19 -12.86 -27.79
CA PRO A 12 59.60 -14.08 -28.34
C PRO A 12 60.68 -15.01 -28.91
N VAL A 13 60.53 -16.32 -28.68
CA VAL A 13 61.49 -17.38 -29.11
C VAL A 13 61.76 -17.36 -30.63
N GLU A 14 60.83 -16.83 -31.43
CA GLU A 14 60.98 -16.66 -32.87
C GLU A 14 61.99 -15.57 -33.27
N ALA A 15 62.23 -14.56 -32.43
CA ALA A 15 63.20 -13.51 -32.69
C ALA A 15 64.65 -14.00 -32.52
N LEU A 16 64.90 -14.92 -31.58
CA LEU A 16 66.20 -15.57 -31.40
C LEU A 16 66.58 -16.44 -32.61
N LYS A 17 65.60 -17.17 -33.18
CA LYS A 17 65.81 -17.99 -34.39
C LYS A 17 66.19 -17.19 -35.63
N ARG A 18 65.75 -15.93 -35.75
CA ARG A 18 66.11 -15.05 -36.87
C ARG A 18 67.56 -14.53 -36.80
N LEU A 19 68.11 -14.37 -35.59
CA LEU A 19 69.50 -13.92 -35.41
C LEU A 19 70.53 -15.03 -35.71
N GLU A 20 70.21 -16.30 -35.42
CA GLU A 20 71.09 -17.43 -35.75
C GLU A 20 71.18 -17.71 -37.27
N LEU A 21 70.05 -17.59 -37.99
CA LEU A 21 70.03 -17.75 -39.45
C LEU A 21 70.81 -16.64 -40.17
N ALA A 22 70.76 -15.41 -39.67
CA ALA A 22 71.55 -14.30 -40.22
C ALA A 22 73.06 -14.51 -40.03
N ARG A 23 73.47 -15.16 -38.94
CA ARG A 23 74.88 -15.47 -38.66
C ARG A 23 75.41 -16.62 -39.53
N GLN A 24 74.56 -17.60 -39.88
CA GLN A 24 74.91 -18.71 -40.79
C GLN A 24 74.95 -18.28 -42.27
N HIS A 25 74.13 -17.32 -42.69
CA HIS A 25 74.12 -16.84 -44.08
C HIS A 25 75.13 -15.72 -44.38
N ALA A 26 75.77 -15.13 -43.36
CA ALA A 26 76.72 -14.02 -43.52
C ALA A 26 78.20 -14.43 -43.70
N GLY A 27 78.52 -15.73 -43.80
CA GLY A 27 79.86 -16.18 -44.23
C GLY A 27 81.03 -15.67 -43.39
N LEU A 28 80.87 -15.49 -42.08
CA LEU A 28 81.95 -15.17 -41.16
C LEU A 28 82.42 -16.46 -40.48
N ALA A 29 83.11 -17.31 -41.24
CA ALA A 29 84.00 -18.31 -40.68
C ALA A 29 85.37 -17.65 -40.51
N GLU A 30 85.92 -17.74 -39.29
CA GLU A 30 87.32 -17.40 -39.01
C GLU A 30 88.22 -18.29 -39.89
N GLU A 31 88.91 -17.70 -40.86
CA GLU A 31 90.00 -18.39 -41.55
C GLU A 31 91.31 -18.13 -40.82
N GLU A 32 91.92 -19.24 -40.41
CA GLU A 32 93.19 -19.36 -39.72
C GLU A 32 94.34 -18.75 -40.53
N THR A 33 95.18 -18.00 -39.83
CA THR A 33 96.43 -17.45 -40.35
C THR A 33 97.45 -18.59 -40.45
N GLN A 34 97.85 -18.96 -41.66
CA GLN A 34 99.10 -19.69 -41.90
C GLN A 34 100.04 -18.85 -42.74
N SER A 35 101.21 -18.63 -42.14
CA SER A 35 102.37 -17.91 -42.65
C SER A 35 103.09 -18.71 -43.74
N GLU A 36 103.37 -18.06 -44.87
CA GLU A 36 104.53 -18.37 -45.70
C GLU A 36 105.30 -17.08 -45.98
N GLU A 37 106.54 -17.05 -45.47
CA GLU A 37 107.54 -16.04 -45.81
C GLU A 37 107.90 -16.17 -47.29
N ASN A 38 107.92 -15.04 -48.01
CA ASN A 38 108.83 -14.92 -49.14
C ASN A 38 109.36 -13.49 -49.27
N SER A 39 110.67 -13.46 -49.48
CA SER A 39 111.61 -12.36 -49.33
C SER A 39 111.46 -11.19 -50.30
N GLU A 40 111.69 -9.99 -49.76
CA GLU A 40 112.38 -8.82 -50.34
C GLU A 40 112.19 -8.48 -51.83
N THR A 41 111.70 -7.27 -52.10
CA THR A 41 112.56 -6.23 -52.70
C THR A 41 112.00 -4.83 -52.45
N GLN A 42 112.83 -3.96 -51.87
CA GLN A 42 112.63 -2.52 -51.74
C GLN A 42 112.78 -1.84 -53.10
N HIS A 43 111.81 -1.04 -53.52
CA HIS A 43 112.02 0.12 -54.40
C HIS A 43 111.23 1.30 -53.83
N GLY A 44 111.96 2.37 -53.47
CA GLY A 44 111.39 3.64 -53.04
C GLY A 44 110.88 4.41 -54.26
N ASP A 45 109.59 4.70 -54.27
CA ASP A 45 108.92 5.52 -55.28
C ASP A 45 108.26 6.69 -54.55
N SER A 46 108.73 7.91 -54.77
CA SER A 46 108.11 9.14 -54.22
C SER A 46 106.64 9.32 -54.65
N ALA A 47 106.22 8.59 -55.68
CA ALA A 47 104.83 8.48 -56.13
C ALA A 47 103.95 7.66 -55.17
N ARG A 48 104.52 6.69 -54.43
CA ARG A 48 103.80 5.82 -53.49
C ARG A 48 103.50 6.55 -52.18
N GLU A 49 104.43 7.35 -51.67
CA GLU A 49 104.22 8.20 -50.49
C GLU A 49 103.21 9.33 -50.75
N ALA A 50 103.21 9.93 -51.95
CA ALA A 50 102.20 10.91 -52.36
C ALA A 50 100.80 10.28 -52.51
N ALA A 51 100.71 9.06 -53.05
CA ALA A 51 99.46 8.30 -53.14
C ALA A 51 98.93 7.86 -51.75
N GLU A 52 99.82 7.56 -50.80
CA GLU A 52 99.42 7.29 -49.41
C GLU A 52 98.88 8.53 -48.70
N GLN A 53 99.43 9.72 -48.99
CA GLN A 53 98.94 10.98 -48.41
C GLN A 53 97.57 11.38 -48.98
N THR A 54 97.36 11.24 -50.29
CA THR A 54 96.04 11.51 -50.91
C THR A 54 94.99 10.49 -50.46
N CYS A 55 95.35 9.22 -50.32
CA CYS A 55 94.47 8.20 -49.75
C CYS A 55 94.09 8.52 -48.29
N LYS A 56 95.05 8.96 -47.47
CA LYS A 56 94.78 9.39 -46.08
C LYS A 56 93.88 10.63 -46.01
N GLN A 57 94.02 11.58 -46.93
CA GLN A 57 93.13 12.75 -47.03
C GLN A 57 91.72 12.33 -47.45
N MET A 58 91.58 11.52 -48.51
CA MET A 58 90.29 10.98 -48.95
C MET A 58 89.59 10.17 -47.86
N LEU A 59 90.33 9.37 -47.08
CA LEU A 59 89.78 8.62 -45.94
C LEU A 59 89.32 9.54 -44.80
N ARG A 60 90.02 10.65 -44.54
CA ARG A 60 89.58 11.65 -43.56
C ARG A 60 88.33 12.38 -44.03
N ASP A 61 88.32 12.86 -45.27
CA ASP A 61 87.18 13.56 -45.86
C ASP A 61 85.94 12.64 -45.93
N ALA A 62 86.12 11.36 -46.31
CA ALA A 62 85.05 10.37 -46.31
C ALA A 62 84.53 10.07 -44.90
N LYS A 63 85.41 10.05 -43.90
CA LYS A 63 85.04 9.86 -42.50
C LYS A 63 84.25 11.05 -41.95
N GLU A 64 84.72 12.27 -42.20
CA GLU A 64 84.02 13.50 -41.79
C GLU A 64 82.66 13.62 -42.48
N PHE A 65 82.55 13.28 -43.76
CA PHE A 65 81.27 13.23 -44.47
C PHE A 65 80.32 12.17 -43.92
N ALA A 66 80.82 10.98 -43.59
CA ALA A 66 80.01 9.93 -42.96
C ALA A 66 79.54 10.34 -41.56
N GLU A 67 80.40 10.97 -40.76
CA GLU A 67 80.05 11.49 -39.43
C GLU A 67 79.01 12.62 -39.52
N GLU A 68 79.14 13.54 -40.49
CA GLU A 68 78.15 14.58 -40.76
C GLU A 68 76.80 13.98 -41.16
N GLN A 69 76.79 12.98 -42.04
CA GLN A 69 75.57 12.30 -42.48
C GLN A 69 74.89 11.50 -41.37
N VAL A 70 75.67 10.85 -40.49
CA VAL A 70 75.12 10.16 -39.31
C VAL A 70 74.55 11.19 -38.33
N ARG A 71 75.22 12.33 -38.16
CA ARG A 71 74.76 13.42 -37.29
C ARG A 71 73.46 14.03 -37.80
N SER A 72 73.38 14.35 -39.10
CA SER A 72 72.15 14.90 -39.71
C SER A 72 71.00 13.91 -39.64
N ALA A 73 71.22 12.63 -39.95
CA ALA A 73 70.21 11.58 -39.83
C ALA A 73 69.76 11.37 -38.36
N SER A 74 70.66 11.51 -37.39
CA SER A 74 70.32 11.41 -35.96
C SER A 74 69.44 12.57 -35.51
N LEU A 75 69.75 13.80 -35.93
CA LEU A 75 68.93 14.99 -35.64
C LEU A 75 67.55 14.90 -36.31
N GLU A 76 67.47 14.41 -37.55
CA GLU A 76 66.19 14.18 -38.23
C GLU A 76 65.34 13.11 -37.52
N ALA A 77 65.96 12.03 -37.07
CA ALA A 77 65.29 10.99 -36.30
C ALA A 77 64.77 11.53 -34.96
N GLU A 78 65.56 12.32 -34.24
CA GLU A 78 65.15 13.01 -33.01
C GLU A 78 63.94 13.92 -33.27
N HIS A 79 63.97 14.73 -34.33
CA HIS A 79 62.83 15.58 -34.71
C HIS A 79 61.57 14.81 -35.13
N ILE A 80 61.72 13.62 -35.75
CA ILE A 80 60.57 12.76 -36.08
C ILE A 80 59.97 12.19 -34.80
N ILE A 81 60.80 11.72 -33.87
CA ILE A 81 60.37 11.15 -32.59
C ILE A 81 59.67 12.23 -31.74
N GLU A 82 60.24 13.44 -31.66
CA GLU A 82 59.67 14.55 -30.92
C GLU A 82 58.30 15.00 -31.48
N ARG A 83 58.16 15.05 -32.81
CA ARG A 83 56.87 15.31 -33.47
C ARG A 83 55.85 14.21 -33.20
N ALA A 84 56.24 12.94 -33.34
CA ALA A 84 55.36 11.81 -33.08
C ALA A 84 54.91 11.78 -31.60
N HIS A 85 55.78 12.14 -30.66
CA HIS A 85 55.42 12.28 -29.25
C HIS A 85 54.42 13.41 -29.03
N SER A 86 54.66 14.58 -29.63
CA SER A 86 53.76 15.74 -29.50
C SER A 86 52.37 15.44 -30.08
N GLU A 87 52.31 14.83 -31.28
CA GLU A 87 51.05 14.42 -31.92
C GLU A 87 50.31 13.36 -31.09
N ALA A 88 51.02 12.39 -30.52
CA ALA A 88 50.43 11.38 -29.64
C ALA A 88 49.88 12.01 -28.36
N GLU A 89 50.59 12.97 -27.75
CA GLU A 89 50.12 13.68 -26.56
C GLU A 89 48.87 14.53 -26.85
N GLU A 90 48.83 15.24 -27.98
CA GLU A 90 47.65 15.99 -28.43
C GLU A 90 46.46 15.07 -28.67
N TRP A 91 46.69 13.94 -29.34
CA TRP A 91 45.66 12.92 -29.58
C TRP A 91 45.09 12.38 -28.25
N TRP A 92 45.96 12.00 -27.30
CA TRP A 92 45.54 11.53 -25.99
C TRP A 92 44.85 12.62 -25.15
N ARG A 93 45.26 13.89 -25.27
CA ARG A 93 44.60 15.01 -24.61
C ARG A 93 43.19 15.20 -25.17
N SER A 94 43.04 15.27 -26.49
CA SER A 94 41.73 15.40 -27.13
C SER A 94 40.82 14.22 -26.82
N ARG A 95 41.36 13.00 -26.78
CA ARG A 95 40.57 11.81 -26.45
C ARG A 95 40.06 11.82 -25.02
N ARG A 96 40.90 12.23 -24.06
CA ARG A 96 40.47 12.36 -22.65
C ARG A 96 39.38 13.39 -22.47
N GLU A 97 39.48 14.53 -23.14
CA GLU A 97 38.45 15.58 -23.09
C GLU A 97 37.12 15.10 -23.68
N GLN A 98 37.16 14.37 -24.81
CA GLN A 98 35.96 13.74 -25.39
C GLN A 98 35.35 12.69 -24.47
N ASP A 99 36.18 11.81 -23.89
CA ASP A 99 35.72 10.76 -22.98
C ASP A 99 35.12 11.37 -21.70
N GLU A 100 35.69 12.47 -21.17
CA GLU A 100 35.15 13.22 -20.02
C GLU A 100 33.78 13.80 -20.35
N HIS A 101 33.64 14.52 -21.46
CA HIS A 101 32.35 15.05 -21.93
C HIS A 101 31.29 13.96 -22.14
N LEU A 102 31.68 12.84 -22.76
CA LEU A 102 30.77 11.71 -22.98
C LEU A 102 30.34 11.09 -21.65
N THR A 103 31.27 10.96 -20.70
CA THR A 103 30.98 10.41 -19.37
C THR A 103 30.02 11.32 -18.60
N GLU A 104 30.20 12.64 -18.67
CA GLU A 104 29.30 13.61 -18.06
C GLU A 104 27.91 13.58 -18.70
N ALA A 105 27.83 13.53 -20.03
CA ALA A 105 26.57 13.44 -20.75
C ALA A 105 25.79 12.17 -20.38
N VAL A 106 26.45 11.01 -20.39
CA VAL A 106 25.84 9.73 -20.01
C VAL A 106 25.40 9.73 -18.55
N LYS A 107 26.20 10.30 -17.63
CA LYS A 107 25.81 10.43 -16.21
C LYS A 107 24.58 11.31 -16.04
N ALA A 108 24.53 12.46 -16.73
CA ALA A 108 23.40 13.37 -16.65
C ALA A 108 22.12 12.74 -17.22
N GLU A 109 22.23 12.05 -18.35
CA GLU A 109 21.11 11.34 -18.97
C GLU A 109 20.61 10.19 -18.08
N ALA A 110 21.51 9.32 -17.59
CA ALA A 110 21.16 8.21 -16.72
C ALA A 110 20.55 8.68 -15.39
N TYR A 111 21.06 9.79 -14.82
CA TYR A 111 20.47 10.38 -13.63
C TYR A 111 19.06 10.91 -13.89
N SER A 112 18.86 11.63 -15.00
CA SER A 112 17.54 12.13 -15.40
C SER A 112 16.54 10.99 -15.64
N GLN A 113 16.95 9.95 -16.38
CA GLN A 113 16.12 8.78 -16.64
C GLN A 113 15.77 8.05 -15.33
N GLY A 114 16.76 7.73 -14.49
CA GLY A 114 16.52 7.05 -13.21
C GLY A 114 15.67 7.87 -12.24
N TYR A 115 15.83 9.20 -12.24
CA TYR A 115 14.98 10.09 -11.44
C TYR A 115 13.52 10.06 -11.92
N ASN A 116 13.29 10.16 -13.23
CA ASN A 116 11.94 10.12 -13.80
C ASN A 116 11.27 8.76 -13.61
N GLU A 117 12.00 7.66 -13.82
CA GLU A 117 11.51 6.31 -13.55
C GLU A 117 11.16 6.11 -12.07
N GLY A 118 12.04 6.56 -11.17
CA GLY A 118 11.80 6.50 -9.72
C GLY A 118 10.60 7.34 -9.29
N LEU A 119 10.40 8.52 -9.89
CA LEU A 119 9.24 9.37 -9.64
C LEU A 119 7.94 8.66 -10.08
N LEU A 120 7.91 8.10 -11.28
CA LEU A 120 6.74 7.37 -11.80
C LEU A 120 6.40 6.15 -10.95
N GLN A 121 7.40 5.34 -10.58
CA GLN A 121 7.21 4.19 -9.70
C GLN A 121 6.68 4.61 -8.32
N ALA A 122 7.25 5.68 -7.73
CA ALA A 122 6.79 6.21 -6.46
C ALA A 122 5.34 6.72 -6.54
N GLU A 123 4.95 7.38 -7.62
CA GLU A 123 3.58 7.82 -7.84
C GLU A 123 2.61 6.63 -7.98
N GLU A 124 2.97 5.59 -8.72
CA GLU A 124 2.15 4.39 -8.89
C GLU A 124 1.98 3.63 -7.57
N GLU A 125 3.08 3.42 -6.83
CA GLU A 125 3.02 2.80 -5.50
C GLU A 125 2.17 3.62 -4.53
N MET A 126 2.31 4.95 -4.55
CA MET A 126 1.55 5.83 -3.68
C MET A 126 0.07 5.79 -4.03
N LYS A 127 -0.29 5.83 -5.32
CA LYS A 127 -1.69 5.66 -5.78
C LYS A 127 -2.25 4.33 -5.32
N ALA A 128 -1.51 3.23 -5.47
CA ALA A 128 -1.96 1.91 -5.04
C ALA A 128 -2.16 1.83 -3.51
N LYS A 129 -1.25 2.44 -2.72
CA LYS A 129 -1.38 2.53 -1.25
C LYS A 129 -2.60 3.36 -0.85
N LEU A 130 -2.82 4.51 -1.50
CA LEU A 130 -3.97 5.38 -1.25
C LEU A 130 -5.29 4.68 -1.54
N VAL A 131 -5.39 3.95 -2.66
CA VAL A 131 -6.60 3.18 -2.99
C VAL A 131 -6.91 2.15 -1.90
N LYS A 132 -5.91 1.39 -1.44
CA LYS A 132 -6.10 0.42 -0.35
C LYS A 132 -6.57 1.08 0.95
N VAL A 133 -5.93 2.19 1.34
CA VAL A 133 -6.32 2.93 2.55
C VAL A 133 -7.75 3.48 2.43
N MET A 134 -8.14 3.95 1.24
CA MET A 134 -9.51 4.41 0.99
C MET A 134 -10.53 3.27 1.05
N GLU A 135 -10.21 2.11 0.48
CA GLU A 135 -11.06 0.90 0.56
C GLU A 135 -11.22 0.42 2.00
N GLU A 136 -10.13 0.38 2.78
CA GLU A 136 -10.17 0.05 4.21
C GLU A 136 -11.01 1.06 4.99
N ALA A 137 -10.83 2.36 4.75
CA ALA A 137 -11.63 3.40 5.40
C ALA A 137 -13.12 3.29 5.06
N GLN A 138 -13.45 2.98 3.80
CA GLN A 138 -14.83 2.75 3.37
C GLN A 138 -15.43 1.51 4.04
N ALA A 139 -14.66 0.42 4.15
CA ALA A 139 -15.09 -0.80 4.82
C ALA A 139 -15.38 -0.54 6.31
N VAL A 140 -14.50 0.18 7.01
CA VAL A 140 -14.71 0.56 8.42
C VAL A 140 -15.95 1.44 8.59
N LEU A 141 -16.18 2.39 7.69
CA LEU A 141 -17.40 3.21 7.72
C LEU A 141 -18.67 2.37 7.53
N LEU A 142 -18.67 1.45 6.57
CA LEU A 142 -19.81 0.54 6.35
C LEU A 142 -20.06 -0.36 7.56
N GLU A 143 -19.00 -0.86 8.20
CA GLU A 143 -19.11 -1.65 9.43
C GLU A 143 -19.66 -0.81 10.58
N ALA A 144 -19.23 0.45 10.72
CA ALA A 144 -19.76 1.36 11.72
C ALA A 144 -21.27 1.65 11.54
N TYR A 145 -21.73 1.82 10.29
CA TYR A 145 -23.16 1.96 10.00
C TYR A 145 -23.95 0.69 10.38
N LYS A 146 -23.44 -0.49 10.03
CA LYS A 146 -24.06 -1.76 10.42
C LYS A 146 -24.11 -1.93 11.93
N ALA A 147 -23.01 -1.64 12.63
CA ALA A 147 -22.94 -1.73 14.08
C ALA A 147 -23.95 -0.77 14.76
N ARG A 148 -24.07 0.46 14.25
CA ARG A 148 -25.09 1.41 14.70
C ARG A 148 -26.50 0.83 14.55
N ASP A 149 -26.81 0.26 13.38
CA ASP A 149 -28.15 -0.26 13.10
C ASP A 149 -28.47 -1.48 13.98
N VAL A 150 -27.49 -2.35 14.24
CA VAL A 150 -27.63 -3.46 15.21
C VAL A 150 -27.89 -2.94 16.62
N ILE A 151 -27.12 -1.96 17.10
CA ILE A 151 -27.32 -1.38 18.44
C ILE A 151 -28.74 -0.80 18.57
N ILE A 152 -29.23 -0.10 17.55
CA ILE A 152 -30.59 0.45 17.56
C ILE A 152 -31.62 -0.68 17.59
N GLN A 153 -31.46 -1.71 16.75
CA GLN A 153 -32.37 -2.87 16.70
C GLN A 153 -32.44 -3.63 18.02
N GLU A 154 -31.31 -3.76 18.72
CA GLU A 154 -31.27 -4.43 20.03
C GLU A 154 -31.83 -3.54 21.15
N ALA A 155 -31.60 -2.22 21.07
CA ALA A 155 -32.04 -1.27 22.09
C ALA A 155 -33.55 -0.97 22.03
N GLU A 156 -34.17 -0.95 20.85
CA GLU A 156 -35.58 -0.59 20.68
C GLU A 156 -36.55 -1.50 21.48
N PRO A 157 -36.50 -2.85 21.38
CA PRO A 157 -37.36 -3.74 22.17
C PRO A 157 -37.13 -3.60 23.67
N PHE A 158 -35.87 -3.45 24.07
CA PHE A 158 -35.49 -3.26 25.48
C PHE A 158 -36.08 -1.97 26.05
N LEU A 159 -36.03 -0.86 25.30
CA LEU A 159 -36.62 0.41 25.71
C LEU A 159 -38.15 0.34 25.82
N VAL A 160 -38.81 -0.36 24.90
CA VAL A 160 -40.26 -0.58 24.97
C VAL A 160 -40.62 -1.37 26.22
N GLU A 161 -39.91 -2.48 26.47
CA GLU A 161 -40.12 -3.30 27.66
C GLU A 161 -39.93 -2.50 28.96
N LEU A 162 -38.81 -1.79 29.09
CA LEU A 162 -38.54 -0.95 30.25
C LEU A 162 -39.61 0.13 30.45
N SER A 163 -40.08 0.75 29.36
CA SER A 163 -41.12 1.78 29.42
C SER A 163 -42.45 1.22 29.88
N CYS A 164 -42.83 0.03 29.39
CA CYS A 164 -44.03 -0.68 29.82
C CYS A 164 -43.96 -1.08 31.30
N ASP A 165 -42.82 -1.60 31.77
CA ASP A 165 -42.61 -1.98 33.17
C ASP A 165 -42.70 -0.77 34.12
N ILE A 166 -42.18 0.39 33.69
CA ILE A 166 -42.30 1.64 34.45
C ILE A 166 -43.77 2.08 34.49
N ALA A 167 -44.47 2.04 33.36
CA ALA A 167 -45.88 2.41 33.28
C ALA A 167 -46.76 1.52 34.17
N GLU A 168 -46.53 0.20 34.16
CA GLU A 168 -47.22 -0.77 35.02
C GLU A 168 -47.08 -0.39 36.49
N LYS A 169 -45.85 -0.17 36.97
CA LYS A 169 -45.58 0.22 38.37
C LYS A 169 -46.25 1.53 38.77
N ILE A 170 -46.26 2.53 37.88
CA ILE A 170 -46.89 3.83 38.16
C ILE A 170 -48.41 3.67 38.24
N VAL A 171 -49.00 2.92 37.31
CA VAL A 171 -50.45 2.70 37.26
C VAL A 171 -50.93 1.88 38.45
N GLU A 172 -50.26 0.79 38.81
CA GLU A 172 -50.54 0.00 40.01
C GLU A 172 -50.52 0.87 41.27
N LYS A 173 -49.51 1.74 41.38
CA LYS A 173 -49.40 2.66 42.52
C LYS A 173 -50.55 3.66 42.55
N GLN A 174 -50.93 4.26 41.42
CA GLN A 174 -52.01 5.23 41.35
C GLN A 174 -53.36 4.61 41.71
N LEU A 175 -53.65 3.39 41.26
CA LEU A 175 -54.88 2.66 41.57
C LEU A 175 -55.01 2.32 43.06
N THR A 176 -53.88 2.15 43.74
CA THR A 176 -53.84 1.96 45.19
C THR A 176 -54.15 3.26 45.95
N VAL A 177 -53.75 4.42 45.40
CA VAL A 177 -53.94 5.74 46.03
C VAL A 177 -55.35 6.29 45.76
N GLU A 178 -55.88 6.09 44.56
CA GLU A 178 -57.15 6.66 44.11
C GLU A 178 -58.07 5.59 43.49
N PRO A 179 -58.84 4.84 44.30
CA PRO A 179 -59.74 3.79 43.82
C PRO A 179 -60.86 4.30 42.90
N ALA A 180 -61.21 5.59 42.98
CA ALA A 180 -62.20 6.23 42.11
C ALA A 180 -61.80 6.12 40.62
N PHE A 181 -60.49 6.14 40.32
CA PHE A 181 -59.99 5.97 38.96
C PHE A 181 -60.38 4.61 38.34
N THR A 182 -60.50 3.57 39.16
CA THR A 182 -60.97 2.25 38.71
C THR A 182 -62.42 2.32 38.22
N ILE A 183 -63.30 3.08 38.88
CA ILE A 183 -64.70 3.24 38.46
C ILE A 183 -64.77 3.98 37.12
N ASP A 184 -64.00 5.06 36.96
CA ASP A 184 -63.93 5.80 35.70
C ASP A 184 -63.39 4.95 34.53
N LEU A 185 -62.43 4.07 34.82
CA LEU A 185 -61.90 3.13 33.83
C LEU A 185 -62.96 2.12 33.41
N ILE A 186 -63.69 1.54 34.36
CA ILE A 186 -64.80 0.61 34.08
C ILE A 186 -65.87 1.33 33.25
N LYS A 187 -66.27 2.53 33.65
CA LYS A 187 -67.25 3.37 32.96
C LYS A 187 -66.87 3.63 31.51
N ARG A 188 -65.60 3.98 31.25
CA ARG A 188 -65.06 4.17 29.90
C ARG A 188 -65.08 2.89 29.07
N ASN A 189 -64.74 1.74 29.66
CA ASN A 189 -64.77 0.47 28.96
C ASN A 189 -66.20 0.01 28.63
N LEU A 190 -67.15 0.23 29.54
CA LEU A 190 -68.57 -0.02 29.30
C LEU A 190 -69.13 0.91 28.20
N ALA A 191 -68.82 2.21 28.23
CA ALA A 191 -69.31 3.17 27.25
C ALA A 191 -68.80 2.92 25.81
N ARG A 192 -67.64 2.29 25.65
CA ARG A 192 -67.09 1.91 24.33
C ARG A 192 -67.91 0.81 23.64
N LYS A 193 -68.76 0.09 24.37
CA LYS A 193 -69.55 -1.03 23.86
C LYS A 193 -71.04 -0.71 23.90
N ARG A 194 -71.66 -0.68 22.72
CA ARG A 194 -73.13 -0.59 22.57
C ARG A 194 -73.68 -2.00 22.41
N GLU A 195 -73.84 -2.69 23.53
CA GLU A 195 -74.35 -4.07 23.56
C GLU A 195 -75.72 -4.10 24.23
N GLN A 196 -76.60 -4.99 23.76
CA GLN A 196 -77.98 -5.16 24.25
C GLN A 196 -78.08 -6.46 25.05
N GLY A 197 -78.94 -6.48 26.09
CA GLY A 197 -79.14 -7.64 26.96
C GLY A 197 -78.29 -7.62 28.24
N ILE A 198 -77.96 -8.80 28.78
CA ILE A 198 -77.26 -8.92 30.08
C ILE A 198 -75.76 -8.75 29.90
N ILE A 199 -75.17 -7.77 30.58
CA ILE A 199 -73.73 -7.52 30.65
C ILE A 199 -73.24 -7.90 32.04
N SER A 200 -72.37 -8.89 32.13
CA SER A 200 -71.76 -9.35 33.37
C SER A 200 -70.37 -8.75 33.55
N LEU A 201 -70.20 -7.87 34.53
CA LEU A 201 -68.93 -7.30 34.95
C LEU A 201 -68.32 -8.18 36.05
N CYS A 202 -67.29 -8.95 35.71
CA CYS A 202 -66.52 -9.75 36.64
C CYS A 202 -65.41 -8.90 37.26
N VAL A 203 -65.38 -8.82 38.59
CA VAL A 203 -64.37 -8.06 39.36
C VAL A 203 -63.78 -8.90 40.48
N ASN A 204 -62.62 -8.51 40.97
CA ASN A 204 -62.00 -9.18 42.11
C ASN A 204 -62.91 -9.14 43.36
N PRO A 205 -63.03 -10.24 44.14
CA PRO A 205 -63.86 -10.29 45.34
C PRO A 205 -63.57 -9.17 46.36
N LYS A 206 -62.31 -8.71 46.47
CA LYS A 206 -61.93 -7.60 47.36
C LYS A 206 -62.53 -6.26 46.95
N GLN A 207 -62.83 -6.09 45.66
CA GLN A 207 -63.33 -4.83 45.08
C GLN A 207 -64.82 -4.87 44.77
N PHE A 208 -65.44 -6.05 44.85
CA PHE A 208 -66.85 -6.24 44.59
C PHE A 208 -67.74 -5.26 45.35
N THR A 209 -67.49 -5.07 46.65
CA THR A 209 -68.28 -4.16 47.49
C THR A 209 -68.19 -2.70 47.02
N PHE A 210 -66.99 -2.26 46.65
CA PHE A 210 -66.73 -0.91 46.15
C PHE A 210 -67.37 -0.67 44.78
N VAL A 211 -67.20 -1.60 43.84
CA VAL A 211 -67.77 -1.49 42.48
C VAL A 211 -69.29 -1.62 42.51
N ASN A 212 -69.84 -2.48 43.36
CA ASN A 212 -71.29 -2.64 43.50
C ASN A 212 -71.97 -1.42 44.13
N ALA A 213 -71.28 -0.68 45.00
CA ALA A 213 -71.77 0.61 45.50
C ALA A 213 -71.91 1.66 44.38
N ALA A 214 -71.06 1.59 43.35
CA ALA A 214 -71.12 2.45 42.17
C ALA A 214 -71.99 1.88 41.02
N ARG A 215 -72.78 0.83 41.27
CA ARG A 215 -73.59 0.14 40.23
C ARG A 215 -74.53 1.09 39.50
N GLU A 216 -75.24 1.96 40.22
CA GLU A 216 -76.17 2.91 39.60
C GLU A 216 -75.44 3.87 38.67
N GLU A 217 -74.27 4.37 39.07
CA GLU A 217 -73.46 5.25 38.23
C GLU A 217 -72.94 4.54 36.97
N LEU A 218 -72.45 3.31 37.11
CA LEU A 218 -71.99 2.49 35.99
C LEU A 218 -73.13 2.11 35.04
N SER A 219 -74.35 1.93 35.57
CA SER A 219 -75.54 1.64 34.76
C SER A 219 -75.94 2.79 33.84
N LEU A 220 -75.59 4.04 34.18
CA LEU A 220 -75.84 5.20 33.31
C LEU A 220 -74.91 5.23 32.09
N ALA A 221 -73.81 4.48 32.12
CA ALA A 221 -72.84 4.42 31.02
C ALA A 221 -73.15 3.32 29.98
N ILE A 222 -74.12 2.45 30.24
CA ILE A 222 -74.57 1.40 29.31
C ILE A 222 -75.89 1.81 28.63
N ASP A 223 -76.23 1.13 27.53
CA ASP A 223 -77.49 1.38 26.82
C ASP A 223 -78.69 1.04 27.73
N SER A 224 -79.75 1.82 27.61
CA SER A 224 -81.06 1.61 28.26
C SER A 224 -81.67 0.20 28.03
N GLN A 225 -81.24 -0.50 26.98
CA GLN A 225 -81.68 -1.86 26.64
C GLN A 225 -80.76 -2.95 27.22
N ALA A 226 -79.77 -2.58 28.04
CA ALA A 226 -78.83 -3.50 28.67
C ALA A 226 -79.00 -3.53 30.19
N GLU A 227 -78.78 -4.70 30.79
CA GLU A 227 -78.79 -4.89 32.25
C GLU A 227 -77.37 -5.20 32.74
N LEU A 228 -76.85 -4.38 33.66
CA LEU A 228 -75.55 -4.61 34.29
C LEU A 228 -75.66 -5.52 35.51
N GLN A 229 -74.97 -6.66 35.46
CA GLN A 229 -74.76 -7.58 36.59
C GLN A 229 -73.29 -7.54 37.01
N ILE A 230 -73.01 -7.39 38.30
CA ILE A 230 -71.63 -7.38 38.83
C ILE A 230 -71.41 -8.71 39.56
N LEU A 231 -70.36 -9.43 39.19
CA LEU A 231 -70.06 -10.75 39.73
C LEU A 231 -68.65 -10.79 40.33
N PRO A 232 -68.46 -11.33 41.54
CA PRO A 232 -67.13 -11.57 42.09
C PRO A 232 -66.48 -12.78 41.38
N ASP A 233 -65.28 -12.60 40.84
CA ASP A 233 -64.50 -13.65 40.16
C ASP A 233 -63.05 -13.62 40.67
N SER A 234 -62.62 -14.71 41.30
CA SER A 234 -61.27 -14.84 41.88
C SER A 234 -60.16 -14.94 40.84
N THR A 235 -60.49 -15.15 39.56
CA THR A 235 -59.51 -15.16 38.46
C THR A 235 -59.10 -13.76 38.02
N VAL A 236 -59.82 -12.72 38.45
CA VAL A 236 -59.56 -11.32 38.12
C VAL A 236 -58.59 -10.74 39.16
N LYS A 237 -57.42 -10.29 38.71
CA LYS A 237 -56.42 -9.59 39.54
C LYS A 237 -56.97 -8.27 40.10
N ASP A 238 -56.35 -7.78 41.17
CA ASP A 238 -56.74 -6.53 41.85
C ASP A 238 -56.78 -5.36 40.84
N HIS A 239 -57.83 -4.53 40.90
CA HIS A 239 -58.08 -3.34 40.05
C HIS A 239 -58.41 -3.59 38.58
N GLY A 240 -58.50 -4.87 38.17
CA GLY A 240 -58.97 -5.26 36.84
C GLY A 240 -60.47 -5.59 36.79
N CYS A 241 -61.04 -5.55 35.58
CA CYS A 241 -62.38 -6.05 35.33
C CYS A 241 -62.44 -6.83 34.02
N VAL A 242 -63.36 -7.79 33.94
CA VAL A 242 -63.65 -8.55 32.72
C VAL A 242 -65.13 -8.38 32.41
N ILE A 243 -65.44 -7.93 31.20
CA ILE A 243 -66.81 -7.68 30.76
C ILE A 243 -67.25 -8.85 29.88
N ARG A 244 -68.26 -9.60 30.32
CA ARG A 244 -68.86 -10.71 29.57
C ARG A 244 -70.24 -10.33 29.07
N SER A 245 -70.51 -10.62 27.81
CA SER A 245 -71.82 -10.44 27.17
C SER A 245 -72.14 -11.59 26.23
N SER A 246 -73.34 -11.57 25.65
CA SER A 246 -73.80 -12.54 24.65
C SER A 246 -72.95 -12.57 23.38
N LEU A 247 -72.25 -11.47 23.07
CA LEU A 247 -71.40 -11.32 21.89
C LEU A 247 -69.94 -11.71 22.15
N GLY A 248 -69.53 -11.89 23.42
CA GLY A 248 -68.19 -12.32 23.78
C GLY A 248 -67.73 -11.83 25.15
N SER A 249 -66.46 -12.11 25.47
CA SER A 249 -65.79 -11.62 26.68
C SER A 249 -64.70 -10.65 26.28
N VAL A 250 -64.62 -9.52 26.98
CA VAL A 250 -63.54 -8.55 26.85
C VAL A 250 -62.81 -8.42 28.16
N ASP A 251 -61.50 -8.64 28.07
CA ASP A 251 -60.59 -8.47 29.17
C ASP A 251 -60.16 -7.01 29.24
N ALA A 252 -60.63 -6.30 30.27
CA ALA A 252 -60.28 -4.92 30.53
C ALA A 252 -59.27 -4.81 31.70
N ARG A 253 -58.58 -5.90 32.06
CA ARG A 253 -57.45 -5.85 33.00
C ARG A 253 -56.35 -4.96 32.46
N ILE A 254 -55.71 -4.22 33.36
CA ILE A 254 -54.67 -3.24 33.02
C ILE A 254 -53.41 -3.94 32.51
N ASP A 255 -53.02 -5.05 33.14
CA ASP A 255 -51.92 -5.92 32.69
C ASP A 255 -52.13 -6.33 31.22
N THR A 256 -53.34 -6.79 30.87
CA THR A 256 -53.67 -7.19 29.50
C THR A 256 -53.59 -6.01 28.53
N GLN A 257 -54.07 -4.83 28.92
CA GLN A 257 -53.98 -3.64 28.07
C GLN A 257 -52.53 -3.20 27.85
N LEU A 258 -51.70 -3.19 28.89
CA LEU A 258 -50.28 -2.85 28.80
C LEU A 258 -49.50 -3.87 27.96
N GLU A 259 -49.83 -5.15 28.10
CA GLU A 259 -49.22 -6.23 27.31
C GLU A 259 -49.57 -6.12 25.82
N GLU A 260 -50.83 -5.79 25.48
CA GLU A 260 -51.21 -5.56 24.08
C GLU A 260 -50.54 -4.29 23.51
N ILE A 261 -50.40 -3.23 24.29
CA ILE A 261 -49.62 -2.03 23.89
C ILE A 261 -48.15 -2.42 23.67
N LYS A 262 -47.54 -3.19 24.59
CA LYS A 262 -46.17 -3.67 24.48
C LYS A 262 -45.98 -4.47 23.18
N LYS A 263 -46.86 -5.42 22.89
CA LYS A 263 -46.82 -6.21 21.65
C LYS A 263 -46.91 -5.35 20.41
N GLU A 264 -47.83 -4.39 20.36
CA GLU A 264 -48.00 -3.54 19.19
C GLU A 264 -46.82 -2.58 19.02
N LEU A 265 -46.27 -2.03 20.10
CA LEU A 265 -45.07 -1.19 20.06
C LEU A 265 -43.83 -1.98 19.61
N ILE A 266 -43.64 -3.21 20.11
CA ILE A 266 -42.57 -4.11 19.65
C ILE A 266 -42.75 -4.43 18.17
N ARG A 267 -43.98 -4.71 17.74
CA ARG A 267 -44.28 -4.97 16.33
C ARG A 267 -43.91 -3.77 15.45
N VAL A 268 -44.30 -2.56 15.84
CA VAL A 268 -43.94 -1.33 15.10
C VAL A 268 -42.42 -1.10 15.08
N ALA A 269 -41.73 -1.37 16.20
CA ALA A 269 -40.27 -1.30 16.26
C ALA A 269 -39.63 -2.29 15.27
N LEU A 270 -40.11 -3.53 15.22
CA LEU A 270 -39.62 -4.57 14.31
C LEU A 270 -40.00 -4.30 12.83
N ASP A 271 -41.18 -3.76 12.55
CA ASP A 271 -41.65 -3.50 11.18
C ASP A 271 -40.90 -2.31 10.52
N ASN A 272 -40.51 -1.29 11.30
CA ASN A 272 -39.65 -0.21 10.81
C ASN A 272 -38.26 -0.70 10.35
N VAL A 273 -37.81 -1.85 10.84
CA VAL A 273 -36.57 -2.50 10.40
C VAL A 273 -36.68 -2.99 8.95
N GLY A 274 -37.83 -3.51 8.55
CA GLY A 274 -38.07 -3.99 7.18
C GLY A 274 -38.02 -2.87 6.14
N GLN A 275 -38.46 -1.65 6.50
CA GLN A 275 -38.44 -0.49 5.61
C GLN A 275 -37.05 0.14 5.52
N ARG A 276 -36.32 0.27 6.64
CA ARG A 276 -34.94 0.80 6.64
C ARG A 276 -33.95 -0.08 5.88
N ASN A 277 -34.10 -1.40 5.96
CA ASN A 277 -33.24 -2.34 5.24
C ASN A 277 -33.53 -2.40 3.73
N GLY A 278 -34.71 -1.92 3.29
CA GLY A 278 -35.10 -1.86 1.88
C GLY A 278 -34.59 -0.61 1.13
N GLU A 279 -34.42 0.51 1.83
CA GLU A 279 -33.97 1.78 1.22
C GLU A 279 -32.45 1.90 1.10
N GLY A 280 -31.67 1.03 1.76
CA GLY A 280 -30.20 1.03 1.69
C GLY A 280 -29.59 0.23 0.53
N ASN A 281 -30.40 -0.38 -0.34
CA ASN A 281 -29.94 -1.25 -1.42
C ASN A 281 -30.38 -0.79 -2.83
N ALA A 282 -30.73 0.50 -2.97
CA ALA A 282 -31.08 1.17 -4.22
C ALA A 282 -30.09 2.29 -4.55
#